data_AF-A0A7T7FLZ6-F1
#
_entry.id   AF-A0A7T7FLZ6-F1
#
_cell.length_a   1.000
_cell.length_b   1.000
_cell.length_c   1.000
_cell.angle_alpha   90.00
_cell.angle_beta   90.00
_cell.angle_gamma   90.00
#
_symmetry.space_group_name_H-M   'P 1'
#
loop_
_entity.id
_entity.type
_entity.pdbx_description
1 polymer ?
#
loop_
_entity_poly.entity_id
_entity_poly.type
_entity_poly.pdbx_seq_one_letter_code
_entity_poly.pdbx_strand_id
1 'polypeptide(L)' 'MKEQKWIQEGLITESLPNGMFRIRLDTDDMILGYVQERSRVVLYAYYQEIE' A
#
# COMPACT_ATOMS: atom_id res chain seq x y z
N MET A 1 -10.58 20.65 3.42
CA MET A 1 -9.74 20.24 2.29
C MET A 1 -10.08 18.78 2.01
N LYS A 2 -10.45 18.41 0.78
CA LYS A 2 -10.71 17.00 0.46
C LYS A 2 -9.37 16.28 0.50
N GLU A 3 -9.27 15.16 1.23
CA GLU A 3 -8.10 14.29 1.17
C GLU A 3 -7.85 13.91 -0.29
N GLN A 4 -6.66 14.26 -0.79
CA GLN A 4 -6.26 13.92 -2.14
C GLN A 4 -5.78 12.47 -2.10
N LYS A 5 -6.62 11.56 -2.60
CA LYS A 5 -6.25 10.15 -2.74
C LYS A 5 -5.47 9.97 -4.04
N TRP A 6 -4.25 9.45 -3.94
CA TRP A 6 -3.46 9.03 -5.09
C TRP A 6 -3.64 7.53 -5.32
N ILE A 7 -3.71 7.14 -6.59
CA ILE A 7 -3.75 5.73 -7.01
C ILE A 7 -2.47 5.50 -7.79
N GLN A 8 -1.66 4.54 -7.33
CA GLN A 8 -0.40 4.16 -7.96
C GLN A 8 -0.31 2.64 -8.00
N GLU A 9 0.29 2.12 -9.06
CA GLU A 9 0.58 0.70 -9.19
C GLU A 9 1.84 0.33 -8.40
N GLY A 10 1.89 -0.90 -7.88
CA GLY A 10 3.00 -1.39 -7.10
C GLY A 10 2.97 -2.91 -6.98
N LEU A 11 4.14 -3.48 -6.71
CA LEU A 11 4.35 -4.92 -6.57
C LEU A 11 4.35 -5.30 -5.08
N ILE A 12 3.47 -6.22 -4.69
CA ILE A 12 3.54 -6.83 -3.35
C ILE A 12 4.80 -7.70 -3.28
N THR A 13 5.70 -7.38 -2.37
CA THR A 13 6.95 -8.12 -2.17
C THR A 13 6.88 -9.08 -1.00
N GLU A 14 6.12 -8.73 0.06
CA GLU A 14 6.01 -9.55 1.27
C GLU A 14 4.61 -9.43 1.89
N SER A 15 4.09 -10.54 2.41
CA SER A 15 2.90 -10.58 3.25
C SER A 15 3.28 -10.50 4.73
N LEU A 16 2.61 -9.65 5.49
CA LEU A 16 2.82 -9.47 6.92
C LEU A 16 1.63 -10.01 7.73
N PRO A 17 1.81 -10.26 9.04
CA PRO A 17 0.69 -10.54 9.93
C PRO A 17 -0.40 -9.44 9.87
N ASN A 18 -1.63 -9.79 10.22
CA ASN A 18 -2.80 -8.88 10.25
C ASN A 18 -3.28 -8.36 8.87
N GLY A 19 -2.95 -9.05 7.77
CA GLY A 19 -3.43 -8.69 6.43
C GLY A 19 -2.71 -7.47 5.83
N MET A 20 -1.54 -7.14 6.37
CA MET A 20 -0.65 -6.10 5.88
C MET A 20 0.29 -6.65 4.79
N PHE A 21 0.78 -5.78 3.92
CA PHE A 21 1.69 -6.13 2.84
C PHE A 21 2.76 -5.06 2.69
N ARG A 22 3.97 -5.47 2.32
CA ARG A 22 4.98 -4.57 1.77
C ARG A 22 4.79 -4.48 0.27
N ILE A 23 4.75 -3.24 -0.22
CA ILE A 23 4.54 -2.94 -1.62
C ILE A 23 5.73 -2.11 -2.08
N ARG A 24 6.40 -2.56 -3.14
CA ARG A 24 7.38 -1.78 -3.85
C ARG A 24 6.68 -1.01 -4.97
N LEU A 25 6.79 0.30 -4.93
CA LEU A 25 6.31 1.18 -6.00
C LEU A 25 7.28 1.15 -7.18
N ASP A 26 6.79 1.55 -8.36
CA ASP A 26 7.66 1.73 -9.54
C ASP A 26 8.73 2.82 -9.35
N THR A 27 8.55 3.70 -8.36
CA THR A 27 9.52 4.72 -7.94
C THR A 27 10.65 4.16 -7.06
N ASP A 28 10.67 2.84 -6.83
CA ASP A 28 11.57 2.10 -5.92
C ASP A 28 11.33 2.40 -4.43
N ASP A 29 10.30 3.17 -4.12
CA ASP A 29 9.85 3.40 -2.74
C ASP A 29 9.14 2.17 -2.18
N MET A 30 9.37 1.91 -0.89
CA MET A 30 8.74 0.82 -0.15
C MET A 30 7.67 1.36 0.80
N ILE A 31 6.45 0.84 0.70
CA ILE A 31 5.32 1.26 1.53
C ILE A 31 4.59 0.07 2.15
N LEU A 32 3.81 0.36 3.20
CA LEU A 32 2.92 -0.61 3.84
C LEU A 32 1.48 -0.41 3.36
N GLY A 33 0.87 -1.49 2.88
CA GLY A 33 -0.52 -1.52 2.47
C GLY A 33 -1.34 -2.51 3.28
N TYR A 34 -2.63 -2.23 3.43
CA TYR A 34 -3.63 -3.18 3.94
C TYR A 34 -4.69 -3.45 2.86
N VAL A 35 -5.13 -4.70 2.74
CA VAL A 35 -6.25 -5.06 1.86
C VAL A 35 -7.53 -5.11 2.69
N GLN A 36 -8.47 -4.19 2.42
CA GLN A 36 -9.82 -4.34 2.93
C GLN A 36 -10.61 -5.27 1.99
N GLU A 37 -11.12 -6.38 2.52
CA GLU A 37 -11.88 -7.38 1.73
C GLU A 37 -13.15 -6.79 1.10
N ARG A 38 -13.03 -6.24 -0.10
CA ARG A 38 -14.13 -6.01 -1.04
C ARG A 38 -13.55 -6.01 -2.44
N SER A 39 -14.00 -6.97 -3.24
CA SER A 39 -13.48 -7.29 -4.56
C SER A 39 -13.19 -6.06 -5.43
N ARG A 40 -12.02 -6.10 -6.10
CA ARG A 40 -11.22 -5.03 -6.75
C ARG A 40 -10.23 -4.39 -5.78
N VAL A 41 -9.01 -4.95 -5.79
CA VAL A 41 -7.87 -4.59 -4.94
C VAL A 41 -7.60 -3.08 -5.04
N VAL A 42 -8.14 -2.31 -4.10
CA VAL A 42 -7.74 -0.94 -3.80
C VAL A 42 -6.91 -1.01 -2.53
N LEU A 43 -5.60 -0.96 -2.67
CA LEU A 43 -4.68 -0.95 -1.54
C LEU A 43 -4.66 0.46 -0.95
N TYR A 44 -5.02 0.61 0.32
CA TYR A 44 -4.74 1.82 1.06
C TYR A 44 -3.30 1.74 1.55
N ALA A 45 -2.42 2.50 0.93
CA ALA A 45 -1.05 2.65 1.40
C ALA A 45 -0.98 3.75 2.46
N TYR A 46 -0.39 3.43 3.61
CA TYR A 46 0.06 4.44 4.55
C TYR A 46 1.54 4.73 4.25
N TYR A 47 1.86 5.97 3.94
CA TYR A 47 3.25 6.43 3.99
C TYR A 47 3.63 6.48 5.47
N GLN A 48 4.39 5.50 5.91
CA GLN A 48 5.13 5.60 7.16
C GLN A 48 6.59 5.63 6.75
N GLU A 49 7.25 6.77 6.96
CA GLU A 49 8.71 6.85 6.86
C GLU A 49 9.26 5.79 7.82
N ILE A 50 9.84 4.74 7.26
CA ILE A 50 10.59 3.76 8.04
C ILE A 50 11.95 4.41 8.25
N GLU A 51 12.18 4.95 9.46
CA GLU A 51 13.51 5.40 9.91
C GLU A 51 14.55 4.26 9.85
#